data_AF-A0A411YEJ7-F1
#
_entry.id   AF-A0A411YEJ7-F1
#
_cell.length_a   1.000
_cell.length_b   1.000
_cell.length_c   1.000
_cell.angle_alpha   90.00
_cell.angle_beta   90.00
_cell.angle_gamma   90.00
#
_symmetry.space_group_name_H-M   'P 1'
#
loop_
_entity.id
_entity.type
_entity.pdbx_description
1 polymer ?
#
loop_
_entity_poly.entity_id
_entity_poly.type
_entity_poly.pdbx_seq_one_letter_code
_entity_poly.pdbx_strand_id
1 'polypeptide(L)'
;MTWRSRSLPHRPVAPPGRRRAWQVSAAAPAWQTRPSDPAPVGTCHTTTYRFDPRDPPPNVGGAVPDLPFRYGAKDTRRLEARPDVLTFTSDALEDQCDVVGPVAAQLHVRSSRDHTDFYTKLCDVTPRGRSIHICDGITRLSPDQARPDDSGIHRVVIDMAGTAYRFPAGHRIRLQVSSGAHPRFTRNLGTAEPLATATSMHPAEQELMHGGPYPSRLLLPIHR
;
A
#
# COMPACT_ATOMS: atom_id res chain seq x y z
N MET A 1 -29.46 16.35 -18.33
CA MET A 1 -28.46 15.37 -17.83
C MET A 1 -29.11 14.53 -16.74
N THR A 2 -29.54 13.31 -17.06
CA THR A 2 -30.20 12.39 -16.11
C THR A 2 -29.13 11.58 -15.35
N TRP A 3 -28.91 11.94 -14.08
CA TRP A 3 -28.13 11.13 -13.15
C TRP A 3 -28.90 9.84 -12.88
N ARG A 4 -28.47 8.71 -13.46
CA ARG A 4 -28.94 7.38 -13.03
C ARG A 4 -28.16 7.01 -11.77
N SER A 5 -28.73 7.28 -10.59
CA SER A 5 -28.22 6.69 -9.36
C SER A 5 -28.44 5.17 -9.43
N ARG A 6 -27.38 4.38 -9.25
CA ARG A 6 -27.55 2.99 -8.81
C ARG A 6 -27.86 3.08 -7.33
N SER A 7 -29.14 3.10 -6.97
CA SER A 7 -29.54 2.84 -5.60
C SER A 7 -29.06 1.44 -5.23
N LEU A 8 -28.03 1.34 -4.40
CA LEU A 8 -27.86 0.14 -3.61
C LEU A 8 -29.11 0.08 -2.72
N PRO A 9 -29.95 -0.97 -2.79
CA PRO A 9 -31.03 -1.12 -1.83
C PRO A 9 -30.44 -0.98 -0.43
N HIS A 10 -31.19 -0.41 0.52
CA HIS A 10 -30.79 -0.30 1.92
C HIS A 10 -30.70 -1.72 2.50
N ARG A 11 -29.66 -2.44 2.11
CA ARG A 11 -29.28 -3.72 2.68
C ARG A 11 -28.58 -3.39 3.98
N PRO A 12 -28.86 -4.12 5.08
CA PRO A 12 -27.96 -4.08 6.22
C PRO A 12 -26.54 -4.28 5.70
N VAL A 13 -25.58 -3.48 6.18
CA VAL A 13 -24.17 -3.68 5.87
C VAL A 13 -23.92 -5.16 6.02
N ALA A 14 -23.61 -5.84 4.90
CA ALA A 14 -23.39 -7.28 4.93
C ALA A 14 -22.34 -7.53 6.03
N PRO A 15 -22.48 -8.58 6.86
CA PRO A 15 -21.42 -8.94 7.81
C PRO A 15 -20.10 -8.93 7.04
N PRO A 16 -19.01 -8.38 7.62
CA PRO A 16 -17.79 -8.07 6.89
C PRO A 16 -17.43 -9.24 5.97
N GLY A 17 -17.45 -8.98 4.65
CA GLY A 17 -17.13 -9.98 3.65
C GLY A 17 -15.84 -10.69 4.02
N ARG A 18 -15.75 -11.99 3.75
CA ARG A 18 -14.61 -12.81 4.18
C ARG A 18 -13.31 -12.16 3.71
N ARG A 19 -12.56 -11.58 4.65
CA ARG A 19 -11.26 -10.96 4.36
C ARG A 19 -10.35 -12.02 3.77
N ARG A 20 -9.85 -11.79 2.56
CA ARG A 20 -8.79 -12.61 1.98
C ARG A 20 -7.47 -11.87 2.11
N ALA A 21 -6.47 -12.59 2.59
CA ALA A 21 -5.10 -12.12 2.59
C ALA A 21 -4.46 -12.43 1.24
N TRP A 22 -3.88 -11.42 0.63
CA TRP A 22 -3.05 -11.51 -0.57
C TRP A 22 -1.59 -11.35 -0.14
N GLN A 23 -0.77 -12.38 -0.32
CA GLN A 23 0.63 -12.35 0.13
C GLN A 23 1.49 -11.61 -0.88
N VAL A 24 2.45 -10.85 -0.37
CA VAL A 24 3.53 -10.31 -1.20
C VAL A 24 4.52 -11.45 -1.45
N SER A 25 4.72 -11.84 -2.72
CA SER A 25 5.67 -12.90 -3.11
C SER A 25 6.89 -12.31 -3.80
N ALA A 26 8.04 -12.93 -3.56
CA ALA A 26 9.38 -12.44 -3.85
C ALA A 26 9.97 -12.80 -5.21
N ALA A 27 9.15 -13.07 -6.22
CA ALA A 27 9.70 -13.14 -7.57
C ALA A 27 10.13 -11.71 -7.96
N ALA A 28 11.43 -11.54 -8.28
CA ALA A 28 12.00 -10.35 -8.93
C ALA A 28 11.16 -9.94 -10.16
N PRO A 29 11.35 -8.75 -10.78
CA PRO A 29 10.33 -8.11 -11.62
C PRO A 29 10.15 -8.85 -12.97
N ALA A 30 9.41 -9.95 -12.94
CA ALA A 30 8.99 -10.72 -14.09
C ALA A 30 7.93 -11.74 -13.61
N TRP A 31 6.66 -11.40 -13.83
CA TRP A 31 5.54 -12.29 -14.16
C TRP A 31 5.25 -13.55 -13.28
N GLN A 32 3.97 -13.75 -12.94
CA GLN A 32 3.32 -14.98 -12.38
C GLN A 32 3.26 -15.06 -10.83
N THR A 33 2.20 -15.52 -10.15
CA THR A 33 1.02 -16.32 -10.53
C THR A 33 -0.30 -15.80 -9.87
N ARG A 34 -1.44 -16.33 -10.35
CA ARG A 34 -2.85 -16.34 -9.86
C ARG A 34 -3.08 -16.25 -8.33
N PRO A 35 -4.34 -16.10 -7.85
CA PRO A 35 -4.72 -16.25 -6.44
C PRO A 35 -4.48 -17.64 -5.78
N SER A 36 -3.54 -18.45 -6.27
CA SER A 36 -3.25 -19.78 -5.75
C SER A 36 -1.77 -20.16 -5.96
N ASP A 37 -0.93 -19.83 -4.98
CA ASP A 37 -0.28 -20.80 -4.08
C ASP A 37 0.57 -20.02 -3.06
N PRO A 38 0.66 -20.47 -1.78
CA PRO A 38 1.62 -19.88 -0.85
C PRO A 38 3.04 -20.02 -1.42
N ALA A 39 3.89 -19.01 -1.20
CA ALA A 39 5.33 -19.15 -1.42
C ALA A 39 5.81 -20.46 -0.76
N PRO A 40 6.83 -21.16 -1.31
CA PRO A 40 7.37 -22.36 -0.69
C PRO A 40 7.59 -22.09 0.79
N VAL A 41 6.96 -22.92 1.63
CA VAL A 41 6.95 -22.72 3.08
C VAL A 41 8.41 -22.66 3.55
N GLY A 42 8.83 -21.49 4.03
CA GLY A 42 10.12 -21.34 4.73
C GLY A 42 11.08 -20.28 4.19
N THR A 43 10.96 -19.79 2.95
CA THR A 43 11.90 -18.77 2.44
C THR A 43 11.43 -17.35 2.76
N CYS A 44 12.23 -16.63 3.56
CA CYS A 44 12.06 -15.19 3.78
C CYS A 44 12.88 -14.40 2.76
N HIS A 45 12.30 -13.33 2.24
CA HIS A 45 12.96 -12.40 1.35
C HIS A 45 12.86 -10.98 1.93
N THR A 46 13.84 -10.16 1.58
CA THR A 46 13.89 -8.75 1.97
C THR A 46 14.01 -7.88 0.73
N THR A 47 13.12 -6.91 0.59
CA THR A 47 13.22 -5.85 -0.42
C THR A 47 13.54 -4.54 0.28
N THR A 48 14.52 -3.79 -0.23
CA THR A 48 15.00 -2.57 0.40
C THR A 48 14.74 -1.34 -0.47
N TYR A 49 14.64 -0.18 0.16
CA TYR A 49 14.62 1.11 -0.51
C TYR A 49 15.10 2.21 0.44
N ARG A 50 15.51 3.34 -0.11
CA ARG A 50 15.97 4.49 0.66
C ARG A 50 14.96 5.62 0.59
N PHE A 51 14.50 6.08 1.74
CA PHE A 51 13.67 7.28 1.85
C PHE A 51 14.51 8.51 2.16
N ASP A 52 14.39 9.58 1.36
CA ASP A 52 15.00 10.89 1.63
C ASP A 52 13.92 11.94 1.93
N PRO A 53 13.88 12.52 3.14
CA PRO A 53 12.94 13.60 3.44
C PRO A 53 13.13 14.85 2.55
N ARG A 54 14.29 15.02 1.91
CA ARG A 54 14.56 16.12 0.98
C ARG A 54 13.95 15.91 -0.40
N ASP A 55 13.68 14.67 -0.77
CA ASP A 55 12.98 14.27 -2.01
C ASP A 55 11.89 13.25 -1.68
N PRO A 56 10.81 13.64 -0.97
CA PRO A 56 9.77 12.71 -0.58
C PRO A 56 8.93 12.26 -1.80
N PRO A 57 8.44 11.02 -1.85
CA PRO A 57 7.54 10.59 -2.92
C PRO A 57 6.31 11.51 -3.00
N PRO A 58 5.97 12.04 -4.19
CA PRO A 58 4.85 12.94 -4.33
C PRO A 58 3.51 12.18 -4.26
N ASN A 59 2.48 12.81 -3.69
CA ASN A 59 1.13 12.28 -3.73
C ASN A 59 0.57 12.33 -5.16
N VAL A 60 0.03 11.19 -5.61
CA VAL A 60 -0.69 11.05 -6.89
C VAL A 60 -2.06 10.42 -6.65
N GLY A 61 -3.12 11.20 -6.89
CA GLY A 61 -4.51 10.79 -6.71
C GLY A 61 -4.98 10.81 -5.24
N GLY A 62 -6.11 10.16 -5.00
CA GLY A 62 -6.63 9.90 -3.66
C GLY A 62 -7.51 11.00 -3.10
N ALA A 63 -7.81 10.90 -1.81
CA ALA A 63 -8.65 11.85 -1.10
C ALA A 63 -7.80 13.02 -0.59
N VAL A 64 -7.48 13.97 -1.48
CA VAL A 64 -6.80 15.22 -1.10
C VAL A 64 -7.73 16.40 -1.37
N PRO A 65 -8.44 16.91 -0.34
CA PRO A 65 -9.42 17.98 -0.54
C PRO A 65 -8.80 19.28 -1.06
N ASP A 66 -7.59 19.61 -0.61
CA ASP A 66 -7.01 20.95 -0.79
C ASP A 66 -5.98 21.06 -1.93
N LEU A 67 -5.79 20.00 -2.73
CA LEU A 67 -4.91 20.03 -3.91
C LEU A 67 -5.72 19.92 -5.21
N PRO A 68 -6.10 21.05 -5.84
CA PRO A 68 -6.85 21.02 -7.08
C PRO A 68 -6.10 20.18 -8.14
N PHE A 69 -6.86 19.37 -8.89
CA PHE A 69 -6.40 18.48 -9.96
C PHE A 69 -5.55 17.25 -9.56
N ARG A 70 -5.13 17.11 -8.29
CA ARG A 70 -4.34 15.96 -7.81
C ARG A 70 -5.14 14.87 -7.09
N TYR A 71 -6.44 15.07 -6.89
CA TYR A 71 -7.34 14.11 -6.23
C TYR A 71 -7.95 13.07 -7.20
N GLY A 72 -8.53 12.01 -6.63
CA GLY A 72 -9.28 10.97 -7.34
C GLY A 72 -8.41 9.88 -8.00
N ALA A 73 -9.02 9.14 -8.93
CA ALA A 73 -8.37 8.08 -9.68
C ALA A 73 -7.36 8.66 -10.69
N LYS A 74 -6.07 8.47 -10.42
CA LYS A 74 -4.96 8.97 -11.24
C LYS A 74 -4.04 7.84 -11.65
N ASP A 75 -3.41 8.00 -12.81
CA ASP A 75 -2.36 7.10 -13.28
C ASP A 75 -1.08 7.36 -12.48
N THR A 76 -0.57 6.32 -11.83
CA THR A 76 0.54 6.41 -10.87
C THR A 76 1.86 5.90 -11.44
N ARG A 77 1.93 5.48 -12.71
CA ARG A 77 3.15 4.92 -13.32
C ARG A 77 4.41 5.78 -13.17
N ARG A 78 4.28 7.10 -13.17
CA ARG A 78 5.42 8.00 -12.94
C ARG A 78 5.96 7.92 -11.51
N LEU A 79 5.08 7.69 -10.52
CA LEU A 79 5.45 7.47 -9.13
C LEU A 79 6.17 6.12 -8.97
N GLU A 80 5.66 5.08 -9.64
CA GLU A 80 6.20 3.71 -9.62
C GLU A 80 7.62 3.61 -10.18
N ALA A 81 8.06 4.58 -10.98
CA ALA A 81 9.41 4.62 -11.53
C ALA A 81 10.47 5.12 -10.53
N ARG A 82 10.04 5.64 -9.36
CA ARG A 82 10.99 6.10 -8.35
C ARG A 82 11.64 4.92 -7.62
N PRO A 83 12.92 5.02 -7.27
CA PRO A 83 13.64 3.95 -6.56
C PRO A 83 13.16 3.75 -5.11
N ASP A 84 12.43 4.72 -4.55
CA ASP A 84 11.87 4.68 -3.20
C ASP A 84 10.39 4.26 -3.17
N VAL A 85 9.90 3.68 -4.26
CA VAL A 85 8.53 3.13 -4.39
C VAL A 85 8.61 1.68 -4.83
N LEU A 86 8.40 0.75 -3.89
CA LEU A 86 8.29 -0.67 -4.20
C LEU A 86 6.93 -0.97 -4.81
N THR A 87 6.87 -1.83 -5.83
CA THR A 87 5.61 -2.28 -6.44
C THR A 87 5.49 -3.79 -6.44
N PHE A 88 4.38 -4.31 -5.90
CA PHE A 88 4.02 -5.72 -5.92
C PHE A 88 2.74 -5.87 -6.73
N THR A 89 2.76 -6.68 -7.78
CA THR A 89 1.65 -6.79 -8.73
C THR A 89 1.19 -8.23 -8.84
N SER A 90 -0.11 -8.45 -8.77
CA SER A 90 -0.69 -9.76 -9.00
C SER A 90 -0.59 -10.19 -10.46
N ASP A 91 -0.93 -11.45 -10.67
CA ASP A 91 -1.37 -11.88 -11.97
C ASP A 91 -2.63 -11.17 -12.47
N ALA A 92 -2.83 -11.26 -13.78
CA ALA A 92 -4.09 -10.88 -14.38
C ALA A 92 -5.20 -11.73 -13.75
N LEU A 93 -6.24 -11.06 -13.27
CA LEU A 93 -7.39 -11.71 -12.67
C LEU A 93 -8.14 -12.48 -13.76
N GLU A 94 -8.45 -13.74 -13.50
CA GLU A 94 -9.23 -14.57 -14.44
C GLU A 94 -10.68 -14.11 -14.51
N ASP A 95 -11.23 -13.73 -13.36
CA ASP A 95 -12.58 -13.22 -13.18
C ASP A 95 -12.56 -11.83 -12.52
N GLN A 96 -13.68 -11.12 -12.62
CA GLN A 96 -13.86 -9.87 -11.87
C GLN A 96 -13.76 -10.11 -10.34
N CYS A 97 -13.18 -9.14 -9.63
CA CYS A 97 -13.03 -9.19 -8.17
C CYS A 97 -13.62 -7.93 -7.53
N ASP A 98 -14.66 -8.10 -6.73
CA ASP A 98 -15.26 -7.01 -5.96
C ASP A 98 -14.57 -6.86 -4.61
N VAL A 99 -14.07 -5.65 -4.34
CA VAL A 99 -13.48 -5.26 -3.07
C VAL A 99 -14.38 -4.18 -2.45
N VAL A 100 -15.11 -4.56 -1.40
CA VAL A 100 -16.11 -3.70 -0.77
C VAL A 100 -15.90 -3.70 0.74
N GLY A 101 -15.42 -2.57 1.28
CA GLY A 101 -15.18 -2.35 2.70
C GLY A 101 -13.76 -1.88 3.02
N PRO A 102 -13.34 -1.97 4.30
CA PRO A 102 -12.02 -1.55 4.76
C PRO A 102 -10.89 -2.39 4.18
N VAL A 103 -9.89 -1.75 3.60
CA VAL A 103 -8.65 -2.34 3.09
C VAL A 103 -7.53 -2.06 4.07
N ALA A 104 -6.63 -3.02 4.28
CA ALA A 104 -5.43 -2.81 5.08
C ALA A 104 -4.23 -3.55 4.49
N ALA A 105 -3.03 -3.05 4.77
CA ALA A 105 -1.79 -3.79 4.51
C ALA A 105 -1.15 -4.18 5.84
N GLN A 106 -0.79 -5.45 5.98
CA GLN A 106 0.00 -5.93 7.10
C GLN A 106 1.43 -6.15 6.60
N LEU A 107 2.39 -5.38 7.09
CA LEU A 107 3.78 -5.44 6.66
C LEU A 107 4.69 -5.85 7.81
N HIS A 108 5.76 -6.56 7.49
CA HIS A 108 6.90 -6.78 8.36
C HIS A 108 8.02 -5.88 7.83
N VAL A 109 8.45 -4.92 8.63
CA VAL A 109 9.36 -3.87 8.19
C VAL A 109 10.46 -3.59 9.20
N ARG A 110 11.60 -3.12 8.71
CA ARG A 110 12.72 -2.64 9.52
C ARG A 110 13.25 -1.34 8.92
N SER A 111 13.72 -0.44 9.78
CA SER A 111 14.21 0.88 9.41
C SER A 111 15.53 1.14 10.11
N SER A 112 16.44 1.83 9.43
CA SER A 112 17.66 2.40 10.04
C SER A 112 17.40 3.63 10.92
N ARG A 113 16.14 4.09 11.00
CA ARG A 113 15.67 5.20 11.84
C ARG A 113 14.51 4.75 12.71
N ASP A 114 14.55 5.17 13.97
CA ASP A 114 13.47 4.95 14.94
C ASP A 114 12.19 5.72 14.58
N HIS A 115 12.34 6.87 13.92
CA HIS A 115 11.25 7.70 13.44
C HIS A 115 11.16 7.59 11.92
N THR A 116 10.13 6.92 11.40
CA THR A 116 9.90 6.79 9.96
C THR A 116 8.41 6.58 9.68
N ASP A 117 8.01 6.65 8.41
CA ASP A 117 6.66 6.33 7.98
C ASP A 117 6.68 5.15 7.00
N PHE A 118 5.60 4.38 6.96
CA PHE A 118 5.31 3.41 5.90
C PHE A 118 3.97 3.73 5.27
N TYR A 119 3.99 3.92 3.96
CA TYR A 119 2.86 4.27 3.13
C TYR A 119 2.54 3.11 2.18
N THR A 120 1.24 2.84 2.00
CA THR A 120 0.76 1.83 1.05
C THR A 120 -0.29 2.41 0.13
N LYS A 121 -0.25 2.01 -1.14
CA LYS A 121 -1.25 2.38 -2.16
C LYS A 121 -1.76 1.15 -2.91
N LEU A 122 -3.07 0.98 -2.95
CA LEU A 122 -3.75 0.01 -3.79
C LEU A 122 -4.03 0.63 -5.16
N CYS A 123 -3.64 -0.08 -6.22
CA CYS A 123 -3.88 0.32 -7.60
C CYS A 123 -4.53 -0.80 -8.43
N ASP A 124 -5.32 -0.40 -9.41
CA ASP A 124 -5.83 -1.25 -10.48
C ASP A 124 -4.99 -1.07 -11.74
N VAL A 125 -4.31 -2.13 -12.17
CA VAL A 125 -3.49 -2.14 -13.38
C VAL A 125 -4.30 -2.72 -14.54
N THR A 126 -4.60 -1.86 -15.51
CA THR A 126 -5.31 -2.24 -16.75
C THR A 126 -4.45 -3.16 -17.64
N PRO A 127 -5.06 -3.91 -18.58
CA PRO A 127 -4.32 -4.72 -19.57
C PRO A 127 -3.35 -3.90 -20.43
N ARG A 128 -3.59 -2.59 -20.58
CA ARG A 128 -2.70 -1.65 -21.29
C ARG A 128 -1.62 -1.05 -20.38
N GLY A 129 -1.49 -1.55 -19.15
CA GLY A 129 -0.45 -1.17 -18.20
C GLY A 129 -0.70 0.11 -17.40
N ARG A 130 -1.81 0.84 -17.62
CA ARG A 130 -2.15 2.00 -16.75
C ARG A 130 -2.39 1.51 -15.33
N SER A 131 -1.77 2.18 -14.34
CA SER A 131 -1.89 1.86 -12.91
C SER A 131 -2.70 2.93 -12.20
N ILE A 132 -3.95 2.63 -11.88
CA ILE A 132 -4.93 3.60 -11.39
C ILE A 132 -5.06 3.50 -9.88
N HIS A 133 -4.84 4.62 -9.18
CA HIS A 133 -5.01 4.67 -7.73
C HIS A 133 -6.46 4.36 -7.29
N ILE A 134 -6.61 3.46 -6.32
CA ILE A 134 -7.89 3.09 -5.68
C ILE A 134 -8.00 3.67 -4.27
N CYS A 135 -7.13 3.24 -3.34
CA CYS A 135 -7.07 3.73 -1.98
C CYS A 135 -5.66 3.58 -1.41
N ASP A 136 -5.38 4.24 -0.28
CA ASP A 136 -4.07 4.28 0.33
C ASP A 136 -4.14 4.58 1.83
N GLY A 137 -3.02 4.35 2.50
CA GLY A 137 -2.87 4.56 3.94
C GLY A 137 -1.42 4.87 4.29
N ILE A 138 -1.22 5.47 5.45
CA ILE A 138 0.12 5.67 6.03
C ILE A 138 0.07 5.31 7.51
N THR A 139 1.17 4.76 8.02
CA THR A 139 1.42 4.65 9.45
C THR A 139 2.77 5.28 9.77
N ARG A 140 2.85 5.91 10.93
CA ARG A 140 4.09 6.39 11.50
C ARG A 140 4.63 5.33 12.45
N LEU A 141 5.94 5.17 12.46
CA LEU A 141 6.67 4.44 13.48
C LEU A 141 7.54 5.38 14.27
N SER A 142 7.51 5.16 15.57
CA SER A 142 8.33 5.79 16.59
C SER A 142 8.43 4.82 17.78
N PRO A 143 9.44 4.97 18.66
CA PRO A 143 9.64 4.07 19.80
C PRO A 143 8.44 3.92 20.74
N ASP A 144 7.58 4.94 20.81
CA ASP A 144 6.35 4.97 21.61
C ASP A 144 5.16 4.26 20.93
N GLN A 145 5.12 4.21 19.60
CA GLN A 145 3.99 3.63 18.86
C GLN A 145 4.10 2.12 18.66
N ALA A 146 5.30 1.61 18.36
CA ALA A 146 5.48 0.20 18.04
C ALA A 146 6.88 -0.27 18.44
N ARG A 147 6.94 -1.32 19.24
CA ARG A 147 8.21 -2.01 19.54
C ARG A 147 8.49 -3.09 18.50
N PRO A 148 9.73 -3.22 18.00
CA PRO A 148 10.10 -4.32 17.14
C PRO A 148 10.17 -5.64 17.93
N ASP A 149 10.26 -6.76 17.23
CA ASP A 149 10.69 -8.03 17.80
C ASP A 149 12.20 -8.05 18.10
N ASP A 150 12.70 -9.16 18.64
CA ASP A 150 14.11 -9.34 19.00
C ASP A 150 15.08 -9.22 17.80
N SER A 151 14.57 -9.29 16.57
CA SER A 151 15.35 -9.12 15.33
C SER A 151 15.28 -7.70 14.74
N GLY A 152 14.62 -6.77 15.44
CA GLY A 152 14.44 -5.39 15.01
C GLY A 152 13.31 -5.22 13.97
N ILE A 153 12.41 -6.20 13.83
CA ILE A 153 11.34 -6.18 12.83
C ILE A 153 10.03 -5.71 13.48
N HIS A 154 9.41 -4.70 12.88
CA HIS A 154 8.08 -4.25 13.25
C HIS A 154 7.02 -4.96 12.41
N ARG A 155 5.98 -5.50 13.06
CA ARG A 155 4.75 -5.93 12.40
C ARG A 155 3.73 -4.80 12.42
N VAL A 156 3.51 -4.16 11.29
CA VAL A 156 2.64 -2.98 11.17
C VAL A 156 1.37 -3.31 10.41
N VAL A 157 0.26 -2.70 10.80
CA VAL A 157 -1.00 -2.73 10.05
C VAL A 157 -1.33 -1.32 9.62
N ILE A 158 -1.38 -1.09 8.32
CA ILE A 158 -1.68 0.20 7.70
C ILE A 158 -3.13 0.15 7.22
N ASP A 159 -3.99 0.95 7.82
CA ASP A 159 -5.37 1.16 7.37
C ASP A 159 -5.34 1.99 6.08
N MET A 160 -5.89 1.43 5.00
CA MET A 160 -5.92 2.03 3.66
C MET A 160 -7.31 2.59 3.32
N ALA A 161 -8.12 2.87 4.35
CA ALA A 161 -9.51 3.27 4.27
C ALA A 161 -10.42 2.23 3.59
N GLY A 162 -11.69 2.58 3.45
CA GLY A 162 -12.68 1.78 2.73
C GLY A 162 -12.69 2.04 1.23
N THR A 163 -12.96 1.01 0.43
CA THR A 163 -13.27 1.15 -1.00
C THR A 163 -14.48 0.31 -1.38
N ALA A 164 -15.13 0.66 -2.49
CA ALA A 164 -16.11 -0.16 -3.17
C ALA A 164 -15.73 -0.18 -4.65
N TYR A 165 -14.85 -1.12 -5.00
CA TYR A 165 -14.22 -1.18 -6.31
C TYR A 165 -14.31 -2.58 -6.91
N ARG A 166 -14.65 -2.67 -8.19
CA ARG A 166 -14.62 -3.89 -8.97
C ARG A 166 -13.39 -3.89 -9.86
N PHE A 167 -12.45 -4.78 -9.59
CA PHE A 167 -11.36 -5.08 -10.52
C PHE A 167 -11.91 -5.95 -11.66
N PRO A 168 -11.85 -5.52 -12.92
CA PRO A 168 -12.31 -6.34 -14.04
C PRO A 168 -11.42 -7.57 -14.28
N ALA A 169 -11.96 -8.58 -14.97
CA ALA A 169 -11.14 -9.66 -15.50
C ALA A 169 -10.05 -9.09 -16.44
N GLY A 170 -8.87 -9.70 -16.42
CA GLY A 170 -7.68 -9.27 -17.16
C GLY A 170 -6.89 -8.11 -16.51
N HIS A 171 -7.46 -7.42 -15.52
CA HIS A 171 -6.73 -6.43 -14.73
C HIS A 171 -5.86 -7.08 -13.66
N ARG A 172 -4.94 -6.31 -13.06
CA ARG A 172 -4.08 -6.77 -11.96
C ARG A 172 -4.26 -5.88 -10.73
N ILE A 173 -4.15 -6.47 -9.57
CA ILE A 173 -4.12 -5.77 -8.29
C ILE A 173 -2.65 -5.41 -8.00
N ARG A 174 -2.37 -4.14 -7.70
CA ARG A 174 -1.03 -3.68 -7.34
C ARG A 174 -1.02 -3.03 -5.97
N LEU A 175 -0.04 -3.41 -5.15
CA LEU A 175 0.34 -2.72 -3.94
C LEU A 175 1.63 -1.93 -4.21
N GLN A 176 1.61 -0.63 -3.91
CA GLN A 176 2.83 0.17 -3.80
C GLN A 176 3.18 0.34 -2.32
N VAL A 177 4.47 0.30 -1.99
CA VAL A 177 5.00 0.56 -0.64
C VAL A 177 6.09 1.62 -0.75
N SER A 178 6.00 2.66 0.07
CA SER A 178 7.04 3.71 0.22
C SER A 178 7.04 4.24 1.65
N SER A 179 7.77 5.32 1.91
CA SER A 179 7.75 6.04 3.20
C SER A 179 7.13 7.44 3.10
N GLY A 180 6.29 7.69 2.10
CA GLY A 180 5.61 8.98 1.98
C GLY A 180 4.70 9.15 0.78
N ALA A 181 3.81 10.14 0.90
CA ALA A 181 3.02 10.69 -0.20
C ALA A 181 2.80 12.20 0.04
N HIS A 182 3.86 12.98 -0.15
CA HIS A 182 3.86 14.42 0.14
C HIS A 182 3.13 15.23 -0.96
N PRO A 183 2.32 16.27 -0.66
CA PRO A 183 2.07 16.84 0.66
C PRO A 183 0.79 16.32 1.33
N ARG A 184 0.18 15.23 0.82
CA ARG A 184 -1.01 14.66 1.47
C ARG A 184 -0.69 14.24 2.91
N PHE A 185 0.46 13.62 3.11
CA PHE A 185 1.01 13.35 4.43
C PHE A 185 2.28 14.17 4.64
N THR A 186 2.43 14.73 5.84
CA THR A 186 3.65 15.42 6.24
C THR A 186 4.78 14.41 6.32
N ARG A 187 5.83 14.63 5.50
CA ARG A 187 7.02 13.78 5.44
C ARG A 187 7.64 13.61 6.83
N ASN A 188 8.01 12.39 7.17
CA ASN A 188 8.86 12.14 8.34
C ASN A 188 10.27 12.67 8.05
N LEU A 189 10.93 13.23 9.08
CA LEU A 189 12.26 13.80 8.93
C LEU A 189 13.38 12.87 9.45
N GLY A 190 13.03 11.69 9.96
CA GLY A 190 14.00 10.73 10.49
C GLY A 190 14.47 11.04 11.92
N THR A 191 13.73 11.88 12.65
CA THR A 191 14.10 12.42 13.97
C THR A 191 12.93 12.39 14.95
N ALA A 192 13.24 12.46 16.25
CA ALA A 192 12.28 12.71 17.31
C ALA A 192 11.81 14.18 17.38
N GLU A 193 12.47 15.10 16.67
CA GLU A 193 12.10 16.52 16.67
C GLU A 193 10.64 16.73 16.21
N PRO A 194 9.89 17.68 16.80
CA PRO A 194 8.54 17.98 16.37
C PRO A 194 8.49 18.41 14.90
N LEU A 195 7.66 17.75 14.09
CA LEU A 195 7.60 18.00 12.63
C LEU A 195 7.38 19.46 12.23
N ALA A 196 6.68 20.24 13.07
CA ALA A 196 6.35 21.63 12.77
C ALA A 196 7.56 22.57 12.87
N THR A 197 8.58 22.20 13.64
CA THR A 197 9.73 23.06 13.97
C THR A 197 11.07 22.43 13.61
N ALA A 198 11.08 21.14 13.29
CA ALA A 198 12.28 20.39 12.97
C ALA A 198 12.96 20.91 11.70
N THR A 199 14.30 20.96 11.75
CA THR A 199 15.14 21.40 10.63
C THR A 199 16.11 20.33 10.17
N SER A 200 16.45 19.39 11.06
CA SER A 200 17.26 18.22 10.77
C SER A 200 16.47 17.24 9.91
N MET A 201 17.09 16.76 8.83
CA MET A 201 16.50 15.73 7.96
C MET A 201 17.49 14.60 7.75
N HIS A 202 17.13 13.41 8.22
CA HIS A 202 17.94 12.22 8.09
C HIS A 202 17.24 11.18 7.21
N PRO A 203 17.88 10.78 6.10
CA PRO A 203 17.42 9.67 5.28
C PRO A 203 17.34 8.37 6.08
N ALA A 204 16.48 7.48 5.61
CA ALA A 204 16.22 6.19 6.23
C ALA A 204 16.27 5.07 5.19
N GLU A 205 17.19 4.12 5.41
CA GLU A 205 17.18 2.82 4.75
C GLU A 205 16.03 1.98 5.32
N GLN A 206 15.16 1.51 4.43
CA GLN A 206 13.96 0.75 4.73
C GLN A 206 14.08 -0.66 4.19
N GLU A 207 13.58 -1.62 4.96
CA GLU A 207 13.52 -3.02 4.61
C GLU A 207 12.09 -3.54 4.78
N LEU A 208 11.60 -4.26 3.78
CA LEU A 208 10.33 -4.97 3.81
C LEU A 208 10.60 -6.46 3.71
N MET A 209 10.23 -7.21 4.74
CA MET A 209 10.33 -8.67 4.76
C MET A 209 9.04 -9.30 4.21
N HIS A 210 9.16 -10.34 3.41
CA HIS A 210 8.03 -11.08 2.83
C HIS A 210 8.38 -12.55 2.60
N GLY A 211 7.36 -13.41 2.64
CA GLY A 211 7.53 -14.86 2.64
C GLY A 211 7.94 -15.44 4.00
N GLY A 212 8.05 -16.77 4.07
CA GLY A 212 8.52 -17.50 5.25
C GLY A 212 7.83 -17.08 6.56
N PRO A 213 8.58 -16.83 7.65
CA PRO A 213 8.03 -16.41 8.94
C PRO A 213 7.47 -14.97 8.95
N TYR A 214 7.71 -14.17 7.92
CA TYR A 214 7.31 -12.75 7.86
C TYR A 214 6.33 -12.49 6.69
N PRO A 215 5.08 -12.98 6.75
CA PRO A 215 4.14 -12.91 5.63
C PRO A 215 3.50 -11.52 5.49
N SER A 216 4.24 -10.56 4.93
CA SER A 216 3.67 -9.27 4.48
C SER A 216 2.57 -9.49 3.44
N ARG A 217 1.45 -8.81 3.60
CA ARG A 217 0.20 -9.10 2.87
C ARG A 217 -0.77 -7.92 2.81
N LEU A 218 -1.51 -7.86 1.71
CA LEU A 218 -2.66 -7.00 1.53
C LEU A 218 -3.94 -7.73 2.01
N LEU A 219 -4.76 -7.07 2.81
CA LEU A 219 -6.01 -7.59 3.34
C LEU A 219 -7.18 -6.97 2.58
N LEU A 220 -7.84 -7.77 1.75
CA LEU A 220 -8.93 -7.31 0.89
C LEU A 220 -10.30 -7.86 1.37
N PRO A 221 -11.31 -7.01 1.56
CA PRO A 221 -12.68 -7.43 1.83
C PRO A 221 -13.36 -7.84 0.52
N ILE A 222 -13.10 -9.09 0.09
CA ILE A 222 -13.62 -9.59 -1.19
C ILE A 222 -15.10 -9.96 -1.05
N HIS A 223 -15.92 -9.42 -1.95
CA HIS A 223 -17.31 -9.79 -2.15
C HIS A 223 -17.45 -10.67 -3.41
N ARG A 224 -18.40 -11.61 -3.38
CA ARG A 224 -18.75 -12.47 -4.52
C ARG A 224 -20.13 -12.10 -5.03
#